data_AF-A0A838WKI0-F1
#
_entry.id   AF-A0A838WKI0-F1
#
_cell.length_a   1.000
_cell.length_b   1.000
_cell.length_c   1.000
_cell.angle_alpha   90.00
_cell.angle_beta   90.00
_cell.angle_gamma   90.00
#
_symmetry.space_group_name_H-M   'P 1'
#
loop_
_entity.id
_entity.type
_entity.pdbx_description
1 polymer ?
#
loop_
_entity_poly.entity_id
_entity_poly.type
_entity_poly.pdbx_seq_one_letter_code
_entity_poly.pdbx_strand_id
1 'polypeptide(L)'
;MLLLATSLGCGGREPASAEAAMTRERFIETYVALRRIEGDTTAVDSLRPLVLAEHGATEEQLRNFVIERGEDPAELARIWEEIYRRLEEAELQDVLADTLDMDTLPVLDDDGTEREPWLLRRRERPTPEIQ
;
A
#
# COMPACT_ATOMS: atom_id res chain seq x y z
N MET A 1 42.54 6.72 28.02
CA MET A 1 41.35 6.96 27.18
C MET A 1 41.37 5.97 26.04
N LEU A 2 40.53 4.94 26.10
CA LEU A 2 40.18 4.11 24.96
C LEU A 2 38.68 3.82 25.09
N LEU A 3 37.91 4.56 24.31
CA LEU A 3 36.48 4.38 24.07
C LEU A 3 36.34 3.15 23.17
N LEU A 4 35.79 2.05 23.69
CA LEU A 4 35.35 0.92 22.87
C LEU A 4 33.87 0.69 23.15
N ALA A 5 33.12 1.13 22.13
CA ALA A 5 31.70 1.09 21.92
C ALA A 5 31.01 -0.16 22.48
N THR A 6 30.05 0.08 23.35
CA THR A 6 28.97 -0.82 23.75
C THR A 6 28.11 -1.10 22.52
N SER A 7 28.44 -2.15 21.77
CA SER A 7 27.48 -2.76 20.85
C SER A 7 26.41 -3.46 21.69
N LEU A 8 25.39 -2.69 22.09
CA LEU A 8 24.03 -3.20 22.31
C LEU A 8 23.51 -3.70 20.96
N GLY A 9 24.10 -4.79 20.48
CA GLY A 9 23.46 -5.65 19.51
C GLY A 9 22.33 -6.34 20.26
N CYS A 10 21.18 -5.69 20.29
CA CYS A 10 19.93 -6.29 20.71
C CYS A 10 19.57 -7.34 19.65
N GLY A 11 20.23 -8.50 19.71
CA GLY A 11 19.82 -9.73 19.06
C GLY A 11 18.64 -10.32 19.82
N GLY A 12 17.56 -9.55 19.93
CA GLY A 12 16.26 -10.04 20.36
C GLY A 12 15.67 -10.81 19.19
N ARG A 13 16.09 -12.07 19.03
CA ARG A 13 15.28 -13.05 18.32
C ARG A 13 14.03 -13.23 19.16
N GLU A 14 13.02 -12.42 18.90
CA GLU A 14 11.70 -12.60 19.48
C GLU A 14 11.29 -14.04 19.15
N PRO A 15 10.97 -14.87 20.17
CA PRO A 15 10.37 -16.15 19.89
C PRO A 15 9.10 -15.86 19.07
N ALA A 16 8.85 -16.67 18.04
CA ALA A 16 7.51 -16.81 17.47
C ALA A 16 6.59 -17.24 18.62
N SER A 17 6.08 -16.25 19.34
CA SER A 17 5.31 -16.41 20.56
C SER A 17 3.90 -16.75 20.12
N ALA A 18 3.30 -17.73 20.80
CA ALA A 18 1.90 -18.10 20.70
C ALA A 18 1.04 -16.87 20.37
N GLU A 19 0.38 -16.90 19.22
CA GLU A 19 -0.55 -15.91 18.67
C GLU A 19 -0.59 -14.60 19.47
N ALA A 20 0.41 -13.74 19.25
CA ALA A 20 0.45 -12.45 19.94
C ALA A 20 -0.88 -11.71 19.72
N ALA A 21 -1.51 -11.29 20.82
CA ALA A 21 -2.79 -10.59 20.78
C ALA A 21 -2.73 -9.42 19.81
N MET A 22 -3.73 -9.31 18.95
CA MET A 22 -3.77 -8.28 17.91
C MET A 22 -3.89 -6.90 18.56
N THR A 23 -2.98 -5.99 18.21
CA THR A 23 -3.05 -4.60 18.69
C THR A 23 -4.10 -3.83 17.89
N ARG A 24 -4.66 -2.77 18.51
CA ARG A 24 -5.61 -1.87 17.83
C ARG A 24 -5.05 -1.30 16.54
N GLU A 25 -3.81 -0.83 16.55
CA GLU A 25 -3.18 -0.22 15.38
C GLU A 25 -3.04 -1.24 14.24
N ARG A 26 -2.55 -2.45 14.56
CA ARG A 26 -2.42 -3.53 13.59
C ARG A 26 -3.78 -3.94 13.01
N PHE A 27 -4.82 -4.01 13.83
CA PHE A 27 -6.18 -4.27 13.36
C PHE A 27 -6.63 -3.20 12.35
N ILE A 28 -6.46 -1.91 12.68
CA ILE A 28 -6.84 -0.79 11.81
C ILE A 28 -6.08 -0.83 10.49
N GLU A 29 -4.75 -0.95 10.52
CA GLU A 29 -3.93 -1.02 9.31
C GLU A 29 -4.33 -2.19 8.41
N THR A 30 -4.48 -3.39 9.00
CA THR A 30 -4.88 -4.59 8.26
C THR A 30 -6.27 -4.39 7.64
N TYR A 31 -7.23 -3.86 8.39
CA TYR A 31 -8.61 -3.71 7.90
C TYR A 31 -8.71 -2.62 6.82
N VAL A 32 -7.94 -1.54 6.94
CA VAL A 32 -7.83 -0.51 5.88
C VAL A 32 -7.29 -1.13 4.60
N ALA A 33 -6.21 -1.92 4.68
CA ALA A 33 -5.62 -2.59 3.52
C ALA A 33 -6.60 -3.59 2.87
N LEU A 34 -7.32 -4.36 3.69
CA LEU A 34 -8.38 -5.26 3.21
C LEU A 34 -9.49 -4.48 2.49
N ARG A 35 -9.92 -3.35 3.03
CA ARG A 35 -11.01 -2.58 2.44
C ARG A 35 -10.62 -1.94 1.10
N ARG A 36 -9.35 -1.57 0.93
CA ARG A 36 -8.84 -1.05 -0.35
C ARG A 36 -8.88 -2.09 -1.46
N ILE A 37 -8.57 -3.36 -1.17
CA ILE A 37 -8.64 -4.41 -2.20
C ILE A 37 -10.08 -4.84 -2.53
N GLU A 38 -11.04 -4.65 -1.61
CA GLU A 38 -12.46 -4.97 -1.84
C GLU A 38 -13.13 -4.10 -2.91
N GLY A 39 -12.54 -2.95 -3.25
CA GLY A 39 -12.96 -2.15 -4.41
C GLY A 39 -12.75 -2.86 -5.75
N ASP A 40 -11.80 -3.81 -5.82
CA ASP A 40 -11.47 -4.57 -7.03
C ASP A 40 -11.99 -6.02 -6.92
N THR A 41 -13.29 -6.16 -7.17
CA THR A 41 -14.08 -7.39 -6.94
C THR A 41 -13.56 -8.67 -7.60
N THR A 42 -12.68 -8.58 -8.60
CA THR A 42 -12.20 -9.74 -9.37
C THR A 42 -11.01 -10.43 -8.71
N ALA A 43 -10.25 -9.72 -7.87
CA ALA A 43 -9.00 -10.22 -7.29
C ALA A 43 -9.04 -10.42 -5.76
N VAL A 44 -10.12 -10.00 -5.09
CA VAL A 44 -10.23 -9.97 -3.62
C VAL A 44 -9.82 -11.28 -2.95
N ASP A 45 -10.34 -12.42 -3.40
CA ASP A 45 -10.05 -13.71 -2.76
C ASP A 45 -8.59 -14.16 -2.90
N SER A 46 -7.89 -13.70 -3.95
CA SER A 46 -6.47 -13.97 -4.15
C SER A 46 -5.57 -12.98 -3.40
N LEU A 47 -6.03 -11.73 -3.25
CA LEU A 47 -5.27 -10.66 -2.58
C LEU A 47 -5.42 -10.68 -1.06
N ARG A 48 -6.58 -11.07 -0.54
CA ARG A 48 -6.85 -11.16 0.91
C ARG A 48 -5.77 -11.92 1.70
N PRO A 49 -5.36 -13.16 1.33
CA PRO A 49 -4.32 -13.86 2.08
C PRO A 49 -2.95 -13.18 2.00
N LEU A 50 -2.66 -12.44 0.92
CA LEU A 50 -1.41 -11.68 0.79
C LEU A 50 -1.41 -10.47 1.72
N VAL A 51 -2.52 -9.71 1.77
CA VAL A 51 -2.69 -8.59 2.70
C VAL A 51 -2.55 -9.05 4.15
N LEU A 52 -3.22 -10.15 4.52
CA LEU A 52 -3.09 -10.71 5.86
C LEU A 52 -1.65 -11.09 6.20
N ALA A 53 -0.94 -11.75 5.28
CA ALA A 53 0.45 -12.14 5.48
C ALA A 53 1.39 -10.93 5.61
N GLU A 54 1.19 -9.88 4.80
CA GLU A 54 1.98 -8.64 4.86
C GLU A 54 1.85 -7.94 6.21
N HIS A 55 0.64 -7.89 6.76
CA HIS A 55 0.39 -7.35 8.10
C HIS A 55 0.63 -8.38 9.22
N GLY A 56 1.05 -9.61 8.87
CA GLY A 56 1.23 -10.76 9.75
C GLY A 56 -0.02 -11.13 10.57
N ALA A 57 -1.19 -10.77 10.09
CA ALA A 57 -2.48 -11.02 10.71
C ALA A 57 -3.07 -12.33 10.20
N THR A 58 -3.99 -12.92 10.98
CA THR A 58 -4.84 -14.01 10.54
C THR A 58 -6.31 -13.59 10.60
N GLU A 59 -7.13 -14.26 9.80
CA GLU A 59 -8.60 -14.13 9.84
C GLU A 59 -9.16 -14.38 11.25
N GLU A 60 -8.57 -15.33 11.98
CA GLU A 60 -8.97 -15.64 13.34
C GLU A 60 -8.63 -14.51 14.32
N GLN A 61 -7.45 -13.90 14.18
CA GLN A 61 -7.07 -12.75 15.01
C GLN A 61 -7.98 -11.54 14.78
N LEU A 62 -8.38 -11.27 13.53
CA LEU A 62 -9.33 -10.19 13.22
C LEU A 62 -10.69 -10.45 13.88
N ARG A 63 -11.21 -11.67 13.79
CA ARG A 63 -12.47 -12.04 14.44
C ARG A 63 -12.38 -11.96 15.96
N ASN A 64 -11.31 -12.49 16.54
CA ASN A 64 -11.11 -12.48 17.99
C ASN A 64 -11.00 -11.05 18.52
N PHE A 65 -10.30 -10.16 17.80
CA PHE A 65 -10.22 -8.74 18.17
C PHE A 65 -11.61 -8.09 18.24
N VAL A 66 -12.48 -8.34 17.27
CA VAL A 66 -13.87 -7.81 17.26
C VAL A 66 -14.70 -8.41 18.40
N ILE A 67 -14.54 -9.70 18.68
CA ILE A 67 -15.26 -10.39 19.77
C ILE A 67 -14.85 -9.82 21.13
N GLU A 68 -13.55 -9.69 21.39
CA GLU A 68 -12.99 -9.16 22.64
C GLU A 68 -13.41 -7.70 22.89
N ARG A 69 -13.52 -6.89 21.83
CA ARG A 69 -13.94 -5.49 21.91
C ARG A 69 -15.46 -5.29 21.79
N GLY A 70 -16.21 -6.34 21.49
CA GLY A 70 -17.66 -6.31 21.38
C GLY A 70 -18.37 -5.95 22.70
N GLU A 71 -17.69 -6.12 23.84
CA GLU A 71 -18.19 -5.71 25.16
C GLU A 71 -18.19 -4.18 25.36
N ASP A 72 -17.38 -3.43 24.59
CA ASP A 72 -17.36 -1.97 24.59
C ASP A 72 -17.72 -1.40 23.19
N PRO A 73 -19.03 -1.27 22.89
CA PRO A 73 -19.47 -0.79 21.58
C PRO A 73 -19.01 0.63 21.26
N ALA A 74 -18.71 1.45 22.27
CA ALA A 74 -18.19 2.80 22.08
C ALA A 74 -16.75 2.80 21.56
N GLU A 75 -15.88 1.94 22.09
CA GLU A 75 -14.53 1.73 21.57
C GLU A 75 -14.58 1.16 20.16
N LEU A 76 -15.44 0.17 19.90
CA LEU A 76 -15.59 -0.41 18.57
C LEU A 76 -16.04 0.64 17.55
N ALA A 77 -16.98 1.52 17.90
CA ALA A 77 -17.38 2.65 17.05
C ALA A 77 -16.21 3.59 16.73
N ARG A 78 -15.38 3.95 17.72
CA ARG A 78 -14.18 4.78 17.48
C ARG A 78 -13.14 4.11 16.59
N ILE A 79 -13.04 2.78 16.64
CA ILE A 79 -12.15 2.02 15.74
C ILE A 79 -12.67 2.11 14.32
N TRP A 80 -13.97 1.95 14.11
CA TRP A 80 -14.59 2.08 12.80
C TRP A 80 -14.47 3.51 12.24
N GLU A 81 -14.72 4.53 13.04
CA GLU A 81 -14.52 5.94 12.66
C GLU A 81 -13.08 6.18 12.18
N GLU A 82 -12.10 5.65 12.89
CA GLU A 82 -10.69 5.78 12.51
C GLU A 82 -10.36 5.02 11.21
N ILE A 83 -10.93 3.84 10.99
CA ILE A 83 -10.79 3.09 9.73
C ILE A 83 -11.36 3.91 8.57
N TYR A 84 -12.58 4.45 8.70
CA TYR A 84 -13.20 5.25 7.66
C TYR A 84 -12.40 6.52 7.35
N ARG A 85 -11.96 7.23 8.39
CA ARG A 85 -11.11 8.42 8.23
C ARG A 85 -9.85 8.11 7.43
N ARG A 86 -9.17 6.99 7.70
CA ARG A 86 -7.95 6.59 6.98
C ARG A 86 -8.23 6.17 5.54
N LEU A 87 -9.37 5.54 5.28
CA LEU A 87 -9.78 5.20 3.93
C LEU A 87 -10.04 6.46 3.10
N GLU A 88 -10.79 7.42 3.64
CA GLU A 88 -11.03 8.71 2.97
C GLU A 88 -9.73 9.47 2.69
N GLU A 89 -8.80 9.47 3.65
CA GLU A 89 -7.50 10.12 3.50
C GLU A 89 -6.64 9.44 2.42
N ALA A 90 -6.69 8.09 2.34
CA ALA A 90 -6.01 7.33 1.30
C ALA A 90 -6.64 7.54 -0.09
N GLU A 91 -7.98 7.56 -0.19
CA GLU A 91 -8.68 7.84 -1.45
C GLU A 91 -8.36 9.25 -1.97
N LEU A 92 -8.30 10.25 -1.07
CA LEU A 92 -7.89 11.59 -1.44
C LEU A 92 -6.45 11.64 -1.94
N GLN A 93 -5.54 10.89 -1.30
CA GLN A 93 -4.15 10.77 -1.75
C GLN A 93 -4.04 10.10 -3.12
N ASP A 94 -4.81 9.05 -3.38
CA ASP A 94 -4.84 8.35 -4.66
C ASP A 94 -5.34 9.30 -5.78
N VAL A 95 -6.38 10.09 -5.52
CA VAL A 95 -6.88 11.13 -6.45
C VAL A 95 -5.86 12.25 -6.67
N LEU A 96 -5.17 12.68 -5.61
CA LEU A 96 -4.14 13.70 -5.72
C LEU A 96 -2.94 13.20 -6.53
N ALA A 97 -2.54 11.93 -6.33
CA ALA A 97 -1.48 11.31 -7.10
C ALA A 97 -1.82 11.25 -8.60
N ASP A 98 -3.05 10.86 -8.94
CA ASP A 98 -3.55 10.88 -10.32
C ASP A 98 -3.56 12.30 -10.92
N THR A 99 -4.00 13.28 -10.13
CA THR A 99 -4.05 14.69 -10.55
C THR A 99 -2.64 15.29 -10.75
N LEU A 100 -1.66 14.88 -9.94
CA LEU A 100 -0.28 15.35 -10.02
C LEU A 100 0.53 14.63 -11.11
N ASP A 101 0.07 13.48 -11.61
CA ASP A 101 0.62 12.80 -12.79
C ASP A 101 0.27 13.52 -14.12
N MET A 102 -0.47 14.65 -14.05
CA MET A 102 -0.74 15.56 -15.17
C MET A 102 0.50 16.26 -15.77
N ASP A 103 1.72 15.95 -15.33
CA ASP A 103 2.95 16.30 -16.06
C ASP A 103 3.09 15.49 -17.37
N THR A 104 2.21 14.50 -17.59
CA THR A 104 2.03 13.79 -18.87
C THR A 104 0.80 14.28 -19.66
N LEU A 105 0.47 15.57 -19.58
CA LEU A 105 -0.34 16.15 -20.66
C LEU A 105 0.40 15.91 -21.99
N PRO A 106 -0.26 15.44 -23.06
CA PRO A 106 0.39 15.44 -24.36
C PRO A 106 0.87 16.85 -24.62
N VAL A 107 2.17 17.01 -24.90
CA VAL A 107 2.71 18.26 -25.42
C VAL A 107 1.99 18.49 -26.75
N LEU A 108 0.91 19.27 -26.70
CA LEU A 108 0.28 19.79 -27.89
C LEU A 108 1.24 20.85 -28.42
N ASP A 109 1.87 20.58 -29.56
CA ASP A 109 2.52 21.62 -30.35
C ASP A 109 1.47 22.70 -30.72
N ASP A 110 1.91 23.94 -30.93
CA ASP A 110 1.09 25.15 -31.20
C ASP A 110 0.08 25.01 -32.38
N ASP A 111 0.16 23.93 -33.17
CA ASP A 111 -0.69 23.61 -34.33
C ASP A 111 -1.75 22.50 -34.06
N GLY A 112 -1.79 21.92 -32.86
CA GLY A 112 -2.86 20.97 -32.47
C GLY A 112 -2.80 19.58 -33.12
N THR A 113 -1.65 19.17 -33.65
CA THR A 113 -1.49 17.83 -34.24
C THR A 113 -0.75 16.88 -33.28
N GLU A 114 -1.42 15.82 -32.84
CA GLU A 114 -0.85 14.76 -32.01
C GLU A 114 0.29 14.04 -32.76
N ARG A 115 1.51 14.05 -32.21
CA ARG A 115 2.61 13.22 -32.72
C ARG A 115 2.76 11.95 -31.92
N GLU A 116 2.61 10.82 -32.60
CA GLU A 116 2.88 9.53 -32.00
C GLU A 116 4.37 9.37 -31.62
N PRO A 117 4.70 8.96 -30.38
CA PRO A 117 6.06 8.95 -29.83
C PRO A 117 7.02 7.96 -30.52
N TRP A 118 6.53 7.03 -31.35
CA TRP A 118 7.37 6.07 -32.07
C TRP A 118 8.07 6.65 -33.31
N LEU A 119 7.69 7.84 -33.77
CA LEU A 119 8.31 8.50 -34.94
C LEU A 119 9.70 9.08 -34.64
N LEU A 120 10.06 9.29 -33.37
CA LEU A 120 11.37 9.81 -32.97
C LEU A 120 12.49 8.76 -33.00
N ARG A 121 12.16 7.46 -32.96
CA ARG A 121 13.18 6.37 -32.96
C ARG A 121 13.71 5.96 -34.34
N ARG A 122 13.14 6.46 -35.45
CA ARG A 122 13.49 5.96 -36.80
C ARG A 122 14.62 6.70 -37.52
N ARG A 123 15.24 7.72 -36.91
CA ARG A 123 16.31 8.50 -37.59
C ARG A 123 17.74 8.03 -37.33
N GLU A 124 17.96 7.02 -36.52
CA GLU A 124 19.29 6.48 -36.24
C GLU A 124 19.41 5.03 -36.72
N ARG A 125 19.30 4.81 -38.04
CA ARG A 125 19.95 3.64 -38.65
C ARG A 125 21.01 4.13 -39.64
N PRO A 126 22.29 3.80 -39.45
CA PRO A 126 23.30 4.08 -40.46
C PRO A 126 22.95 3.31 -41.74
N THR A 127 22.93 4.03 -42.86
CA THR A 127 22.79 3.47 -44.21
C THR A 127 23.92 2.46 -44.44
N PRO A 128 23.65 1.22 -44.88
CA PRO A 128 24.73 0.34 -45.30
C PRO A 128 25.34 0.88 -46.60
N GLU A 129 26.63 1.20 -46.57
CA GLU A 129 27.43 1.40 -47.78
C GLU A 129 27.44 0.08 -48.57
N ILE A 130 26.90 0.13 -49.79
CA ILE A 130 26.98 -0.95 -50.76
C ILE A 130 28.31 -0.77 -51.50
N GLN A 131 29.23 -1.73 -51.34
CA GLN A 131 30.42 -1.85 -52.19
C GLN A 131 30.07 -2.53 -53.52
#